data_AF-A0A8J6T1R0-F1
#
_entry.id   AF-A0A8J6T1R0-F1
#
_cell.length_a   1.000
_cell.length_b   1.000
_cell.length_c   1.000
_cell.angle_alpha   90.00
_cell.angle_beta   90.00
_cell.angle_gamma   90.00
#
_symmetry.space_group_name_H-M   'P 1'
#
loop_
_entity.id
_entity.type
_entity.pdbx_description
1 polymer ?
#
loop_
_entity_poly.entity_id
_entity_poly.type
_entity_poly.pdbx_seq_one_letter_code
_entity_poly.pdbx_strand_id
1 'polypeptide(L)'
;MDKANRKDSYLKKIELLRSHVPAFDAYPFHLGAIRHLDSLPLHPKVTYIIGENGMGKSTLMESIAIAWGFKDRKSTLMESIAIA
;
A
#
# COMPACT_ATOMS: atom_id res chain seq x y z
N MET A 1 -15.55 1.65 -32.77
CA MET A 1 -15.33 2.69 -31.75
C MET A 1 -15.55 1.98 -30.43
N ASP A 2 -14.52 1.57 -29.69
CA ASP A 2 -13.55 2.45 -29.01
C ASP A 2 -12.09 2.25 -29.41
N LYS A 3 -11.48 3.37 -29.81
CA LYS A 3 -10.04 3.55 -29.92
C LYS A 3 -9.56 4.15 -28.59
N ALA A 4 -8.89 3.36 -27.77
CA ALA A 4 -7.87 3.86 -26.86
C ALA A 4 -6.98 2.70 -26.45
N ASN A 5 -5.74 2.74 -26.91
CA ASN A 5 -4.62 2.00 -26.35
C ASN A 5 -4.51 2.37 -24.86
N ARG A 6 -5.23 1.63 -23.99
CA ARG A 6 -5.16 1.83 -22.53
C ARG A 6 -3.76 1.38 -22.13
N LYS A 7 -2.88 2.33 -21.81
CA LYS A 7 -1.68 2.05 -21.03
C LYS A 7 -2.08 1.11 -19.89
N ASP A 8 -1.50 -0.07 -19.86
CA ASP A 8 -1.65 -0.95 -18.70
C ASP A 8 -1.24 -0.17 -17.45
N SER A 9 -2.07 -0.24 -16.40
CA SER A 9 -1.74 0.41 -15.13
C SER A 9 -0.44 -0.19 -14.62
N TYR A 10 0.55 0.66 -14.31
CA TYR A 10 1.83 0.22 -13.76
C TYR A 10 1.63 -0.48 -12.40
N LEU A 11 0.66 -0.01 -11.61
CA LEU A 11 0.27 -0.56 -10.32
C LEU A 11 -1.18 -1.06 -10.41
N LYS A 12 -1.42 -2.36 -10.19
CA LYS A 12 -2.75 -2.96 -10.30
C LYS A 12 -3.34 -3.27 -8.93
N LYS A 13 -2.51 -3.72 -8.00
CA LYS A 13 -2.94 -4.01 -6.62
C LYS A 13 -1.78 -3.87 -5.63
N ILE A 14 -2.15 -3.71 -4.37
CA ILE A 14 -1.24 -3.72 -3.22
C ILE A 14 -1.69 -4.84 -2.29
N GLU A 15 -0.75 -5.62 -1.78
CA GLU A 15 -1.05 -6.73 -0.87
C GLU A 15 -0.16 -6.66 0.36
N LEU A 16 -0.75 -6.95 1.52
CA LEU A 16 0.04 -7.14 2.73
C LEU A 16 0.51 -8.60 2.75
N LEU A 17 1.82 -8.81 2.67
CA LEU A 17 2.44 -10.11 2.89
C LEU A 17 2.40 -10.43 4.39
N ARG A 18 1.25 -10.90 4.86
CA ARG A 18 1.01 -11.17 6.29
C ARG A 18 2.04 -12.13 6.90
N SER A 19 2.62 -13.04 6.10
CA SER A 19 3.71 -13.94 6.52
C SER A 19 5.01 -13.22 6.88
N HIS A 20 5.19 -11.97 6.43
CA HIS A 20 6.34 -11.12 6.70
C HIS A 20 6.02 -10.05 7.76
N VAL A 21 4.86 -10.13 8.42
CA VAL A 21 4.48 -9.21 9.49
C VAL A 21 4.99 -9.77 10.83
N PRO A 22 5.91 -9.09 11.53
CA PRO A 22 6.48 -9.58 12.78
C PRO A 22 5.45 -9.60 13.92
N ALA A 23 4.60 -8.57 14.01
CA ALA A 23 3.57 -8.46 15.04
C ALA A 23 2.49 -7.45 14.63
N PHE A 24 1.20 -7.79 14.82
CA PHE A 24 0.06 -6.92 14.48
C PHE A 24 -0.37 -5.95 15.58
N ASP A 25 0.22 -6.04 16.77
CA ASP A 25 0.04 -5.12 17.89
C ASP A 25 1.11 -4.01 17.92
N ALA A 26 2.18 -4.15 17.14
CA ALA A 26 3.25 -3.17 17.01
C ALA A 26 3.01 -2.20 15.84
N TYR A 27 3.60 -1.00 15.93
CA TYR A 27 3.65 -0.06 14.80
C TYR A 27 4.53 -0.65 13.68
N PRO A 28 4.18 -0.48 12.40
CA PRO A 28 2.98 0.18 11.87
C PRO A 28 1.76 -0.74 11.72
N PHE A 29 1.89 -2.03 12.01
CA PHE A 29 0.89 -3.06 11.68
C PHE A 29 -0.38 -3.03 12.54
N HIS A 30 -0.38 -2.35 13.69
CA HIS A 30 -1.60 -2.12 14.48
C HIS A 30 -2.52 -1.05 13.90
N LEU A 31 -2.00 -0.20 12.99
CA LEU A 31 -2.79 0.88 12.39
C LEU A 31 -3.92 0.29 11.55
N GLY A 32 -5.13 0.82 11.69
CA GLY A 32 -6.32 0.25 11.07
C GLY A 32 -6.21 0.08 9.55
N ALA A 33 -5.58 1.02 8.85
CA ALA A 33 -5.37 0.96 7.40
C ALA A 33 -4.40 -0.14 6.95
N ILE A 34 -3.54 -0.64 7.85
CA ILE A 34 -2.55 -1.69 7.56
C ILE A 34 -3.03 -3.02 8.13
N ARG A 35 -3.52 -3.04 9.38
CA ARG A 35 -3.98 -4.27 10.06
C ARG A 35 -5.04 -5.03 9.26
N HIS A 36 -5.97 -4.29 8.67
CA HIS A 36 -7.09 -4.83 7.90
C HIS A 36 -6.80 -4.89 6.39
N LEU A 37 -5.58 -4.55 5.96
CA LEU A 37 -5.17 -4.68 4.56
C LEU A 37 -4.90 -6.15 4.25
N ASP A 38 -5.64 -6.72 3.31
CA ASP A 38 -5.34 -8.00 2.68
C ASP A 38 -4.83 -7.77 1.25
N SER A 39 -5.74 -7.35 0.38
CA SER A 39 -5.47 -6.97 -1.00
C SER A 39 -6.29 -5.74 -1.35
N LEU A 40 -5.66 -4.73 -1.95
CA LEU A 40 -6.28 -3.50 -2.39
C LEU A 40 -6.07 -3.35 -3.90
N PRO A 41 -7.07 -3.71 -4.73
CA PRO A 41 -7.01 -3.42 -6.16
C PRO A 41 -7.09 -1.91 -6.39
N LEU A 42 -6.25 -1.40 -7.27
CA LEU A 42 -6.22 0.01 -7.62
C LEU A 42 -6.96 0.25 -8.92
N HIS A 43 -7.75 1.34 -8.92
CA HIS A 43 -8.42 1.77 -10.12
C HIS A 43 -7.39 2.34 -11.11
N PRO A 44 -7.46 2.02 -12.41
CA PRO A 44 -6.48 2.43 -13.45
C PRO A 44 -6.45 3.94 -13.75
N LYS A 45 -7.15 4.77 -12.96
CA LYS A 45 -7.19 6.23 -13.10
C LYS A 45 -6.81 6.91 -11.79
N VAL A 46 -7.63 6.74 -10.76
CA VAL A 46 -7.43 7.34 -9.43
C VAL A 46 -8.01 6.44 -8.36
N THR A 47 -7.26 6.25 -7.27
CA THR A 47 -7.74 5.58 -6.04
C THR A 47 -7.59 6.56 -4.89
N TYR A 48 -8.65 6.76 -4.10
CA TYR A 48 -8.64 7.66 -2.95
C TYR A 48 -8.47 6.85 -1.66
N ILE A 49 -7.53 7.28 -0.81
CA ILE A 49 -7.34 6.72 0.53
C ILE A 49 -7.91 7.73 1.54
N ILE A 50 -9.07 7.40 2.11
CA ILE A 50 -9.81 8.26 3.05
C ILE A 50 -9.99 7.58 4.41
N GLY A 51 -10.24 8.36 5.46
CA GLY A 51 -10.43 7.85 6.82
C GLY A 51 -9.96 8.83 7.88
N GLU A 52 -10.11 8.47 9.16
CA GLU A 52 -9.78 9.33 10.30
C GLU A 52 -8.28 9.59 10.45
N ASN A 53 -7.94 10.71 11.11
CA ASN A 53 -6.55 11.02 11.46
C ASN A 53 -5.99 9.97 12.41
N GLY A 54 -4.76 9.53 12.18
CA GLY A 54 -4.14 8.46 12.97
C GLY A 54 -4.44 7.04 12.49
N MET A 55 -5.34 6.82 11.52
CA MET A 55 -5.67 5.47 11.03
C MET A 55 -4.56 4.80 10.19
N GLY A 56 -3.49 5.53 9.85
CA GLY A 56 -2.35 5.00 9.09
C GLY A 56 -2.40 5.24 7.57
N LYS A 57 -3.20 6.20 7.09
CA LYS A 57 -3.32 6.54 5.66
C LYS A 57 -1.98 6.95 5.03
N SER A 58 -1.26 7.89 5.66
CA SER A 58 0.05 8.33 5.18
C SER A 58 1.07 7.20 5.26
N THR A 59 1.02 6.41 6.34
CA THR A 59 1.87 5.24 6.56
C THR A 59 1.64 4.17 5.49
N LEU A 60 0.39 3.93 5.06
CA LEU A 60 0.10 3.07 3.91
C LEU A 60 0.68 3.63 2.60
N MET A 61 0.52 4.94 2.33
CA MET A 61 1.12 5.57 1.15
C MET A 61 2.65 5.48 1.14
N GLU A 62 3.30 5.73 2.26
CA GLU A 62 4.75 5.57 2.43
C GLU A 62 5.18 4.12 2.19
N SER A 63 4.44 3.15 2.73
CA SER A 63 4.72 1.73 2.50
C SER A 63 4.66 1.34 1.02
N ILE A 64 3.67 1.87 0.29
CA ILE A 64 3.54 1.65 -1.15
C ILE A 64 4.75 2.26 -1.88
N ALA A 65 5.17 3.47 -1.52
CA ALA A 65 6.33 4.12 -2.12
C ALA A 65 7.62 3.29 -1.88
N ILE A 66 7.83 2.80 -0.66
CA ILE A 66 8.99 1.97 -0.30
C ILE A 66 8.98 0.65 -1.07
N ALA A 67 7.84 -0.05 -1.11
CA ALA A 67 7.68 -1.29 -1.86
C ALA A 67 7.88 -1.09 -3.37
N TRP A 68 7.57 0.09 -3.90
CA TRP A 68 7.84 0.46 -5.30
C TRP A 68 9.34 0.77 -5.56
N GLY A 69 10.16 0.90 -4.50
CA GLY A 69 11.58 1.20 -4.59
C GLY A 69 11.95 2.66 -4.31
N PHE A 70 11.00 3.51 -3.90
CA PHE A 70 11.29 4.85 -3.37
C PHE A 70 11.76 4.74 -1.92
N LYS A 71 12.99 4.31 -1.72
CA LYS A 71 13.59 4.14 -0.38
C LYS A 71 14.09 5.49 0.13
N ASP A 72 13.44 6.04 1.14
CA ASP A 72 13.99 7.14 1.93
C ASP A 72 14.59 6.59 3.24
N ARG A 73 15.75 7.10 3.67
CA ARG A 73 16.60 6.51 4.73
C ARG A 73 15.94 6.40 6.10
N LYS A 74 14.78 7.03 6.32
CA LYS A 74 14.02 6.99 7.58
C LYS A 74 13.07 5.79 7.71
N SER A 75 12.89 5.00 6.65
CA SER A 75 11.82 4.01 6.55
C SER A 75 12.31 2.56 6.65
N THR A 76 12.83 2.16 7.81
CA THR A 76 13.43 0.83 8.01
C THR A 76 12.39 -0.28 8.27
N LEU A 77 11.08 0.00 8.28
CA LEU A 77 10.06 -0.90 8.84
C LEU A 77 9.02 -1.46 7.86
N MET A 78 9.21 -1.34 6.54
CA MET A 78 8.13 -1.63 5.58
C MET A 78 8.56 -2.53 4.42
N GLU A 79 8.95 -3.76 4.75
CA GLU A 79 9.25 -4.81 3.77
C GLU A 79 8.07 -5.77 3.55
N SER A 80 6.99 -5.63 4.33
CA SER A 80 5.85 -6.57 4.29
C SER A 80 4.76 -6.21 3.26
N ILE A 81 4.93 -5.14 2.46
CA ILE A 81 3.96 -4.75 1.43
C ILE A 81 4.48 -5.14 0.04
N ALA A 82 3.65 -5.86 -0.71
CA ALA A 82 3.90 -6.24 -2.08
C ALA A 82 3.06 -5.42 -3.05
N ILE A 83 3.61 -5.24 -4.25
CA ILE A 83 3.03 -4.49 -5.35
C ILE A 83 2.98 -5.40 -6.58
N ALA A 84 1.82 -5.43 -7.25
CA ALA A 84 1.58 -6.25 -8.45
C ALA A 84 0.70 -5.53 -9.48
#